data_AF-A0A8J7WQL9-F1
#
_entry.id   AF-A0A8J7WQL9-F1
#
_cell.length_a   1.000
_cell.length_b   1.000
_cell.length_c   1.000
_cell.angle_alpha   90.00
_cell.angle_beta   90.00
_cell.angle_gamma   90.00
#
_symmetry.space_group_name_H-M   'P 1'
#
loop_
_entity.id
_entity.type
_entity.pdbx_description
1 polymer ?
#
loop_
_entity_poly.entity_id
_entity_poly.type
_entity_poly.pdbx_seq_one_letter_code
_entity_poly.pdbx_strand_id
1 'polypeptide(L)'
;MQADLTESRAAAAVYAALAEFERLAALLPLAPALADRMAVAQLMSRQHAHYSELLERVQAAGDPQPAMAAAAVPIDEARRRVESADWWDALAAVALCGRLTDELFGELLHGDQRADEDVDEVSAWAMERLRAAIAADSVLAARLAMWARRLLGEAIVLAREFGGERYPELADRLAAAHERRMAALGLSN
;
A
#
# COMPACT_ATOMS: atom_id res chain seq x y z
N MET A 1 8.42 23.41 13.35
CA MET A 1 7.77 22.13 13.70
C MET A 1 6.79 21.67 12.61
N GLN A 2 5.82 22.49 12.17
CA GLN A 2 4.83 22.07 11.15
C GLN A 2 5.38 21.99 9.70
N ALA A 3 6.31 22.86 9.32
CA ALA A 3 6.99 22.79 8.01
C ALA A 3 7.86 21.52 7.88
N ASP A 4 8.63 21.22 8.92
CA ASP A 4 9.48 20.02 9.04
C ASP A 4 8.65 18.72 8.96
N LEU A 5 7.48 18.67 9.61
CA LEU A 5 6.55 17.55 9.50
C LEU A 5 5.97 17.40 8.08
N THR A 6 5.72 18.51 7.38
CA THR A 6 5.17 18.48 6.01
C THR A 6 6.20 17.93 5.02
N GLU A 7 7.44 18.39 5.13
CA GLU A 7 8.58 17.88 4.34
C GLU A 7 8.84 16.39 4.63
N SER A 8 8.83 16.00 5.90
CA SER A 8 8.96 14.60 6.33
C SER A 8 7.85 13.72 5.73
N ARG A 9 6.59 14.17 5.76
CA ARG A 9 5.47 13.43 5.17
C ARG A 9 5.55 13.32 3.65
N ALA A 10 6.01 14.38 2.97
CA ALA A 10 6.18 14.35 1.52
C ALA A 10 7.28 13.36 1.12
N ALA A 11 8.42 13.36 1.82
CA ALA A 11 9.47 12.38 1.61
C ALA A 11 9.02 10.95 1.92
N ALA A 12 8.25 10.76 2.99
CA ALA A 12 7.65 9.47 3.33
C ALA A 12 6.68 8.98 2.23
N ALA A 13 5.90 9.87 1.63
CA ALA A 13 5.01 9.55 0.53
C ALA A 13 5.78 9.05 -0.71
N VAL A 14 6.87 9.72 -1.09
CA VAL A 14 7.72 9.30 -2.21
C VAL A 14 8.36 7.93 -1.92
N TYR A 15 8.90 7.74 -0.71
CA TYR A 15 9.52 6.47 -0.33
C TYR A 15 8.49 5.33 -0.29
N ALA A 16 7.29 5.58 0.23
CA ALA A 16 6.23 4.58 0.26
C ALA A 16 5.78 4.18 -1.16
N ALA A 17 5.74 5.13 -2.11
CA ALA A 17 5.47 4.83 -3.52
C ALA A 17 6.57 3.97 -4.16
N LEU A 18 7.84 4.19 -3.81
CA LEU A 18 8.96 3.33 -4.23
C LEU A 18 8.86 1.93 -3.62
N ALA A 19 8.60 1.86 -2.31
CA ALA A 19 8.44 0.60 -1.59
C ALA A 19 7.28 -0.25 -2.12
N GLU A 20 6.22 0.39 -2.60
CA GLU A 20 5.10 -0.26 -3.28
C GLU A 20 5.52 -0.81 -4.66
N PHE A 21 6.31 -0.06 -5.43
CA PHE A 21 6.89 -0.57 -6.69
C PHE A 21 7.73 -1.84 -6.46
N GLU A 22 8.58 -1.84 -5.43
CA GLU A 22 9.37 -3.02 -5.05
C GLU A 22 8.49 -4.21 -4.66
N ARG A 23 7.40 -3.96 -3.94
CA ARG A 23 6.44 -5.00 -3.54
C ARG A 23 5.77 -5.62 -4.75
N LEU A 24 5.36 -4.80 -5.72
CA LEU A 24 4.79 -5.28 -6.98
C LEU A 24 5.81 -6.08 -7.79
N ALA A 25 7.07 -5.64 -7.83
CA ALA A 25 8.15 -6.37 -8.48
C ALA A 25 8.35 -7.78 -7.90
N ALA A 26 8.24 -7.91 -6.57
CA ALA A 26 8.36 -9.18 -5.88
C ALA A 26 7.25 -10.20 -6.24
N LEU A 27 6.12 -9.76 -6.81
CA LEU A 27 5.05 -10.63 -7.27
C LEU A 27 5.38 -11.40 -8.55
N LEU A 28 6.19 -10.82 -9.44
CA LEU A 28 6.50 -11.39 -10.74
C LEU A 28 7.03 -12.84 -10.69
N PRO A 29 8.01 -13.20 -9.81
CA PRO A 29 8.46 -14.58 -9.71
C PRO A 29 7.44 -15.52 -9.07
N LEU A 30 6.51 -15.01 -8.25
CA LEU A 30 5.49 -15.78 -7.53
C LEU A 30 4.23 -16.07 -8.35
N ALA A 31 4.01 -15.30 -9.42
CA ALA A 31 2.83 -15.39 -10.27
C ALA A 31 2.66 -16.79 -10.89
N PRO A 32 1.49 -17.46 -10.69
CA PRO A 32 1.28 -18.83 -11.11
C PRO A 32 0.99 -18.97 -12.61
N ALA A 33 0.52 -17.91 -13.27
CA ALA A 33 0.27 -17.89 -14.71
C ALA A 33 0.93 -16.68 -15.40
N LEU A 34 1.17 -16.81 -16.71
CA LEU A 34 1.69 -15.72 -17.53
C LEU A 34 0.77 -14.49 -17.52
N ALA A 35 -0.55 -14.71 -17.55
CA ALA A 35 -1.53 -13.63 -17.45
C ALA A 35 -1.38 -12.82 -16.15
N ASP A 36 -1.05 -13.49 -15.04
CA ASP A 36 -0.81 -12.83 -13.75
C ASP A 36 0.46 -11.99 -13.79
N ARG A 37 1.53 -12.48 -14.44
CA ARG A 37 2.76 -11.69 -14.68
C ARG A 37 2.50 -10.45 -15.53
N MET A 38 1.68 -10.59 -16.57
CA MET A 38 1.33 -9.47 -17.45
C MET A 38 0.53 -8.40 -16.70
N ALA A 39 -0.43 -8.81 -15.86
CA ALA A 39 -1.19 -7.90 -15.01
C ALA A 39 -0.29 -7.16 -14.00
N VAL A 40 0.62 -7.88 -13.34
CA VAL A 40 1.61 -7.28 -12.42
C VAL A 40 2.55 -6.31 -13.16
N ALA A 41 3.02 -6.65 -14.36
CA ALA A 41 3.89 -5.76 -15.13
C ALA A 41 3.19 -4.43 -15.48
N GLN A 42 1.89 -4.47 -15.81
CA GLN A 42 1.10 -3.26 -16.05
C GLN A 42 0.97 -2.41 -14.78
N LEU A 43 0.74 -3.03 -13.62
CA LEU A 43 0.74 -2.32 -12.33
C LEU A 43 2.06 -1.61 -12.05
N MET A 44 3.17 -2.32 -12.23
CA MET A 44 4.50 -1.76 -11.97
C MET A 44 4.78 -0.54 -12.85
N SER A 45 4.35 -0.56 -14.11
CA SER A 45 4.49 0.60 -15.01
C SER A 45 3.75 1.83 -14.48
N ARG A 46 2.52 1.65 -13.97
CA ARG A 46 1.72 2.74 -13.40
C ARG A 46 2.31 3.24 -12.08
N GLN A 47 2.69 2.31 -11.21
CA GLN A 47 3.31 2.65 -9.93
C GLN A 47 4.62 3.41 -10.12
N HIS A 48 5.41 3.05 -11.14
CA HIS A 48 6.62 3.79 -11.49
C HIS A 48 6.31 5.21 -11.97
N ALA A 49 5.29 5.39 -12.81
CA ALA A 49 4.86 6.73 -13.24
C ALA A 49 4.44 7.57 -12.04
N HIS A 50 3.61 7.03 -11.15
CA HIS A 50 3.17 7.70 -9.92
C HIS A 50 4.35 8.08 -9.01
N TYR A 51 5.27 7.15 -8.75
CA TYR A 51 6.49 7.43 -7.99
C TYR A 51 7.32 8.55 -8.64
N SER A 52 7.47 8.54 -9.97
CA SER A 52 8.28 9.51 -10.70
C SER A 52 7.69 10.91 -10.60
N GLU A 53 6.38 11.05 -10.81
CA GLU A 53 5.66 12.31 -10.65
C GLU A 53 5.81 12.89 -9.23
N LEU A 54 5.75 12.03 -8.21
CA LEU A 54 5.93 12.44 -6.83
C LEU A 54 7.35 12.87 -6.51
N LEU A 55 8.33 12.11 -7.00
CA LEU A 55 9.73 12.43 -6.83
C LEU A 55 10.03 13.80 -7.45
N GLU A 56 9.56 14.06 -8.67
CA GLU A 56 9.74 15.35 -9.35
C GLU A 56 9.15 16.51 -8.53
N ARG A 57 7.95 16.34 -7.98
CA ARG A 57 7.30 17.35 -7.13
C ARG A 57 8.11 17.67 -5.87
N VAL A 58 8.66 16.67 -5.20
CA VAL A 58 9.47 16.89 -3.98
C VAL A 58 10.85 17.45 -4.34
N GLN A 59 11.46 17.00 -5.43
CA GLN A 59 12.74 17.53 -5.92
C GLN A 59 12.68 19.02 -6.27
N ALA A 60 11.53 19.52 -6.72
CA ALA A 60 11.34 20.94 -6.99
C ALA A 60 11.47 21.82 -5.72
N ALA A 61 11.34 21.24 -4.52
CA ALA A 61 11.49 21.94 -3.24
C ALA A 61 12.89 21.80 -2.61
N GLY A 62 13.74 20.88 -3.10
CA GLY A 62 15.07 20.61 -2.55
C GLY A 62 15.55 19.18 -2.80
N ASP A 63 16.67 18.79 -2.19
CA ASP A 63 17.16 17.41 -2.26
C ASP A 63 16.30 16.49 -1.35
N PRO A 64 15.52 15.55 -1.90
CA PRO A 64 14.65 14.69 -1.11
C PRO A 64 15.41 13.56 -0.41
N GLN A 65 16.65 13.27 -0.82
CA GLN A 65 17.33 12.02 -0.45
C GLN A 65 17.52 11.87 1.07
N PRO A 66 17.96 12.89 1.84
CA PRO A 66 18.12 12.76 3.29
C PRO A 66 16.80 12.49 4.01
N ALA A 67 15.73 13.21 3.64
CA ALA A 67 14.42 13.04 4.24
C ALA A 67 13.78 11.68 3.87
N MET A 68 13.96 11.24 2.63
CA MET A 68 13.52 9.91 2.19
C MET A 68 14.26 8.80 2.93
N ALA A 69 15.58 8.94 3.11
CA ALA A 69 16.38 7.96 3.86
C ALA A 69 15.96 7.86 5.33
N ALA A 70 15.56 8.98 5.95
CA ALA A 70 15.01 8.97 7.31
C ALA A 70 13.63 8.28 7.36
N ALA A 71 12.74 8.61 6.41
CA ALA A 71 11.41 8.00 6.32
C ALA A 71 11.45 6.50 5.98
N ALA A 72 12.50 6.04 5.31
CA ALA A 72 12.69 4.64 4.95
C ALA A 72 12.71 3.72 6.18
N VAL A 73 13.31 4.17 7.29
CA VAL A 73 13.49 3.34 8.50
C VAL A 73 12.17 2.80 9.06
N PRO A 74 11.19 3.63 9.45
CA PRO A 74 9.92 3.14 9.97
C PRO A 74 9.09 2.40 8.91
N ILE A 75 9.18 2.80 7.63
CA ILE A 75 8.43 2.16 6.53
C ILE A 75 8.95 0.74 6.28
N ASP A 76 10.26 0.55 6.21
CA ASP A 76 10.84 -0.78 6.00
C ASP A 76 10.68 -1.68 7.22
N GLU A 77 10.70 -1.12 8.43
CA GLU A 77 10.34 -1.88 9.63
C GLU A 77 8.91 -2.40 9.59
N ALA A 78 7.95 -1.54 9.24
CA ALA A 78 6.56 -1.94 9.05
C ALA A 78 6.45 -3.04 7.99
N ARG A 79 7.06 -2.84 6.81
CA ARG A 79 7.07 -3.82 5.71
C ARG A 79 7.64 -5.17 6.11
N ARG A 80 8.78 -5.21 6.81
CA ARG A 80 9.38 -6.46 7.30
C ARG A 80 8.44 -7.25 8.22
N ARG A 81 7.58 -6.56 8.98
CA ARG A 81 6.61 -7.22 9.85
C ARG A 81 5.43 -7.80 9.08
N VAL A 82 5.18 -7.41 7.83
CA VAL A 82 4.06 -7.88 6.99
C VAL A 82 4.55 -8.46 5.66
N GLU A 83 5.75 -9.02 5.63
CA GLU A 83 6.32 -9.64 4.44
C GLU A 83 5.42 -10.78 3.95
N SER A 84 5.21 -10.82 2.64
CA SER A 84 4.38 -11.85 1.99
C SER A 84 5.14 -13.17 1.91
N ALA A 85 4.59 -14.25 2.45
CA ALA A 85 5.25 -15.55 2.43
C ALA A 85 5.04 -16.30 1.10
N ASP A 86 3.94 -16.01 0.41
CA ASP A 86 3.56 -16.65 -0.85
C ASP A 86 2.80 -15.70 -1.78
N TRP A 87 2.41 -16.23 -2.95
CA TRP A 87 1.60 -15.50 -3.93
C TRP A 87 0.30 -14.92 -3.36
N TRP A 88 -0.37 -15.62 -2.44
CA TRP A 88 -1.67 -15.20 -1.94
C TRP A 88 -1.56 -14.08 -0.93
N ASP A 89 -0.57 -14.12 -0.04
CA ASP A 89 -0.24 -12.99 0.83
C ASP A 89 0.11 -11.76 0.00
N ALA A 90 0.87 -11.97 -1.09
CA ALA A 90 1.35 -10.89 -1.91
C ALA A 90 0.25 -10.30 -2.80
N LEU A 91 -0.68 -11.12 -3.29
CA LEU A 91 -1.89 -10.68 -3.99
C LEU A 91 -2.89 -10.00 -3.04
N ALA A 92 -3.06 -10.54 -1.83
CA ALA A 92 -3.83 -9.90 -0.76
C ALA A 92 -3.22 -8.54 -0.40
N ALA A 93 -1.90 -8.42 -0.42
CA ALA A 93 -1.25 -7.15 -0.22
C ALA A 93 -1.65 -6.13 -1.31
N VAL A 94 -1.73 -6.53 -2.58
CA VAL A 94 -2.23 -5.63 -3.65
C VAL A 94 -3.66 -5.19 -3.40
N ALA A 95 -4.55 -6.14 -3.11
CA ALA A 95 -5.97 -5.88 -2.92
C ALA A 95 -6.29 -5.07 -1.64
N LEU A 96 -5.50 -5.24 -0.58
CA LEU A 96 -5.77 -4.69 0.75
C LEU A 96 -4.85 -3.52 1.13
N CYS A 97 -3.59 -3.50 0.66
CA CYS A 97 -2.58 -2.48 1.02
C CYS A 97 -2.48 -1.34 0.04
N GLY A 98 -2.75 -1.54 -1.25
CA GLY A 98 -2.49 -0.52 -2.29
C GLY A 98 -3.09 0.84 -1.96
N ARG A 99 -4.19 0.84 -1.20
CA ARG A 99 -4.87 2.06 -0.76
C ARG A 99 -4.47 2.57 0.63
N LEU A 100 -3.79 1.78 1.47
CA LEU A 100 -3.35 2.25 2.81
C LEU A 100 -2.33 3.38 2.69
N THR A 101 -1.44 3.29 1.71
CA THR A 101 -0.51 4.37 1.37
C THR A 101 -1.26 5.62 0.93
N ASP A 102 -2.33 5.46 0.14
CA ASP A 102 -3.24 6.57 -0.22
C ASP A 102 -4.02 7.11 0.97
N GLU A 103 -4.40 6.27 1.92
CA GLU A 103 -5.09 6.73 3.13
C GLU A 103 -4.15 7.52 4.06
N LEU A 104 -2.86 7.16 4.10
CA LEU A 104 -1.83 7.83 4.90
C LEU A 104 -1.32 9.12 4.25
N PHE A 105 -1.09 9.07 2.93
CA PHE A 105 -0.35 10.08 2.19
C PHE A 105 -1.11 10.63 0.97
N GLY A 106 -2.34 10.21 0.71
CA GLY A 106 -3.08 10.49 -0.55
C GLY A 106 -3.18 11.95 -0.93
N GLU A 107 -3.33 12.85 0.05
CA GLU A 107 -3.34 14.30 -0.17
C GLU A 107 -2.01 14.81 -0.76
N LEU A 108 -0.90 14.14 -0.42
CA LEU A 108 0.42 14.41 -0.96
C LEU A 108 0.66 13.63 -2.26
N LEU A 109 0.17 12.39 -2.33
CA LEU A 109 0.36 11.47 -3.46
C LEU A 109 -0.40 11.90 -4.73
N HIS A 110 -1.64 12.34 -4.60
CA HIS A 110 -2.55 12.48 -5.76
C HIS A 110 -2.86 13.92 -6.14
N GLY A 111 -2.59 14.90 -5.27
CA GLY A 111 -3.09 16.26 -5.51
C GLY A 111 -4.62 16.26 -5.73
N ASP A 112 -5.12 17.10 -6.65
CA ASP A 112 -6.54 17.18 -7.02
C ASP A 112 -6.98 16.12 -8.07
N GLN A 113 -6.06 15.33 -8.62
CA GLN A 113 -6.37 14.38 -9.70
C GLN A 113 -6.25 12.93 -9.20
N ARG A 114 -7.41 12.28 -9.07
CA ARG A 114 -7.50 10.83 -8.83
C ARG A 114 -7.27 10.06 -10.11
N ALA A 115 -6.19 9.30 -10.17
CA ALA A 115 -6.05 8.16 -11.07
C ALA A 115 -6.79 6.93 -10.47
N ASP A 116 -8.12 7.03 -10.31
CA ASP A 116 -8.92 5.99 -9.61
C ASP A 116 -9.28 4.80 -10.53
N GLU A 117 -9.39 4.99 -11.85
CA GLU A 117 -10.03 3.99 -12.73
C GLU A 117 -9.19 2.71 -12.93
N ASP A 118 -7.89 2.84 -13.23
CA ASP A 118 -7.02 1.69 -13.53
C ASP A 118 -6.58 0.91 -12.27
N VAL A 119 -6.44 1.59 -11.13
CA VAL A 119 -6.17 0.95 -9.83
C VAL A 119 -7.37 0.11 -9.40
N ASP A 120 -8.58 0.56 -9.72
CA ASP A 120 -9.81 -0.19 -9.47
C ASP A 120 -9.87 -1.46 -10.32
N GLU A 121 -9.47 -1.43 -11.60
CA GLU A 121 -9.46 -2.65 -12.44
C GLU A 121 -8.54 -3.75 -11.89
N VAL A 122 -7.33 -3.38 -11.47
CA VAL A 122 -6.40 -4.38 -10.98
C VAL A 122 -6.68 -4.80 -9.54
N SER A 123 -7.16 -3.88 -8.71
CA SER A 123 -7.73 -4.24 -7.41
C SER A 123 -8.90 -5.20 -7.59
N ALA A 124 -9.77 -4.99 -8.59
CA ALA A 124 -10.86 -5.90 -8.92
C ALA A 124 -10.36 -7.28 -9.36
N TRP A 125 -9.35 -7.34 -10.24
CA TRP A 125 -8.69 -8.60 -10.64
C TRP A 125 -8.10 -9.36 -9.43
N ALA A 126 -7.37 -8.66 -8.56
CA ALA A 126 -6.78 -9.26 -7.37
C ALA A 126 -7.86 -9.76 -6.40
N MET A 127 -8.91 -8.96 -6.19
CA MET A 127 -10.06 -9.30 -5.35
C MET A 127 -10.82 -10.52 -5.90
N GLU A 128 -11.04 -10.61 -7.21
CA GLU A 128 -11.69 -11.75 -7.84
C GLU A 128 -10.91 -13.05 -7.60
N ARG A 129 -9.59 -13.03 -7.84
CA ARG A 129 -8.72 -14.18 -7.62
C ARG A 129 -8.66 -14.60 -6.15
N LEU A 130 -8.58 -13.63 -5.23
CA LEU A 130 -8.58 -13.89 -3.78
C LEU A 130 -9.90 -14.53 -3.34
N ARG A 131 -11.05 -14.02 -3.80
CA ARG A 131 -12.38 -14.60 -3.48
C ARG A 131 -12.48 -16.06 -3.92
N ALA A 132 -12.02 -16.39 -5.12
CA ALA A 132 -12.02 -17.77 -5.60
C ALA A 132 -11.14 -18.68 -4.72
N ALA A 133 -9.96 -18.19 -4.32
CA ALA A 133 -9.02 -18.96 -3.51
C ALA A 133 -9.52 -19.21 -2.08
N ILE A 134 -10.01 -18.17 -1.39
CA ILE A 134 -10.50 -18.30 -0.01
C ILE A 134 -11.81 -19.09 0.08
N ALA A 135 -12.65 -19.07 -0.96
CA ALA A 135 -13.84 -19.91 -1.03
C ALA A 135 -13.49 -21.41 -1.14
N ALA A 136 -12.36 -21.73 -1.77
CA ALA A 136 -11.86 -23.09 -1.91
C ALA A 136 -11.04 -23.59 -0.71
N ASP A 137 -10.46 -22.67 0.09
CA ASP A 137 -9.57 -22.99 1.20
C ASP A 137 -9.82 -22.11 2.43
N SER A 138 -10.52 -22.67 3.42
CA SER A 138 -10.81 -22.01 4.71
C SER A 138 -9.57 -21.72 5.56
N VAL A 139 -8.48 -22.49 5.40
CA VAL A 139 -7.22 -22.25 6.13
C VAL A 139 -6.52 -21.03 5.55
N LEU A 140 -6.50 -20.90 4.22
CA LEU A 140 -6.05 -19.70 3.53
C LEU A 140 -6.86 -18.48 3.96
N ALA A 141 -8.19 -18.59 4.00
CA ALA A 141 -9.08 -17.51 4.44
C ALA A 141 -8.72 -17.00 5.86
N ALA A 142 -8.61 -17.90 6.82
CA ALA A 142 -8.26 -17.57 8.20
C ALA A 142 -6.87 -16.91 8.31
N ARG A 143 -5.88 -17.45 7.59
CA ARG A 143 -4.53 -16.90 7.54
C ARG A 143 -4.52 -15.48 6.97
N LEU A 144 -5.15 -15.26 5.82
CA LEU A 144 -5.23 -13.93 5.19
C LEU A 144 -5.95 -12.93 6.10
N ALA A 145 -6.99 -13.34 6.83
CA ALA A 145 -7.67 -12.46 7.77
C ALA A 145 -6.79 -12.05 8.98
N MET A 146 -5.92 -12.94 9.46
CA MET A 146 -4.93 -12.59 10.49
C MET A 146 -3.85 -11.66 9.94
N TRP A 147 -3.32 -11.98 8.76
CA TRP A 147 -2.30 -11.18 8.09
C TRP A 147 -2.81 -9.75 7.78
N ALA A 148 -4.04 -9.63 7.26
CA ALA A 148 -4.67 -8.34 6.97
C ALA A 148 -4.87 -7.48 8.23
N ARG A 149 -5.22 -8.07 9.39
CA ARG A 149 -5.29 -7.33 10.66
C ARG A 149 -3.92 -6.82 11.11
N ARG A 150 -2.87 -7.62 10.91
CA ARG A 150 -1.49 -7.21 11.21
C ARG A 150 -1.06 -6.05 10.32
N LEU A 151 -1.43 -6.09 9.04
CA LEU A 151 -1.23 -5.01 8.10
C LEU A 151 -1.87 -3.68 8.57
N LEU A 152 -3.14 -3.71 9.00
CA LEU A 152 -3.78 -2.52 9.56
C LEU A 152 -3.00 -1.98 10.78
N GLY A 153 -2.53 -2.88 11.65
CA GLY A 153 -1.72 -2.52 12.81
C GLY A 153 -0.46 -1.75 12.43
N GLU A 154 0.30 -2.23 11.45
CA GLU A 154 1.49 -1.53 10.95
C GLU A 154 1.13 -0.20 10.27
N ALA A 155 0.01 -0.13 9.54
CA ALA A 155 -0.45 1.13 8.95
C ALA A 155 -0.83 2.17 10.03
N ILE A 156 -1.42 1.75 11.15
CA ILE A 156 -1.70 2.63 12.30
C ILE A 156 -0.39 3.12 12.95
N VAL A 157 0.63 2.26 13.04
CA VAL A 157 1.96 2.67 13.53
C VAL A 157 2.56 3.75 12.63
N LEU A 158 2.50 3.57 11.31
CA LEU A 158 2.94 4.59 10.35
C LEU A 158 2.08 5.85 10.41
N ALA A 159 0.77 5.73 10.65
CA ALA A 159 -0.11 6.88 10.88
C ALA A 159 0.30 7.66 12.12
N ARG A 160 0.78 6.98 13.17
CA ARG A 160 1.27 7.65 14.38
C ARG A 160 2.58 8.38 14.13
N GLU A 161 3.47 7.75 13.37
CA GLU A 161 4.78 8.29 13.01
C GLU A 161 4.67 9.54 12.14
N PHE A 162 3.90 9.46 11.06
CA PHE A 162 3.82 10.52 10.05
C PHE A 162 2.57 11.42 10.20
N GLY A 163 1.62 11.03 11.06
CA GLY A 163 0.32 11.71 11.19
C GLY A 163 0.36 13.03 11.95
N GLY A 164 1.28 13.19 12.89
CA GLY A 164 1.27 14.33 13.82
C GLY A 164 -0.10 14.52 14.46
N GLU A 165 -0.62 15.74 14.45
CA GLU A 165 -1.94 16.08 15.00
C GLU A 165 -3.11 15.36 14.30
N ARG A 166 -2.92 14.95 13.05
CA ARG A 166 -3.94 14.22 12.26
C ARG A 166 -3.98 12.73 12.53
N TYR A 167 -3.11 12.22 13.41
CA TYR A 167 -3.05 10.79 13.73
C TYR A 167 -4.42 10.16 14.04
N PRO A 168 -5.27 10.74 14.92
CA PRO A 168 -6.57 10.13 15.24
C PRO A 168 -7.46 9.96 14.01
N GLU A 169 -7.56 11.00 13.19
CA GLU A 169 -8.37 11.01 11.97
C GLU A 169 -7.86 10.01 10.92
N LEU A 170 -6.53 9.89 10.78
CA LEU A 170 -5.89 8.93 9.88
C LEU A 170 -6.11 7.50 10.37
N ALA A 171 -5.98 7.25 11.67
CA ALA A 171 -6.21 5.93 12.25
C ALA A 171 -7.66 5.45 12.03
N ASP A 172 -8.65 6.33 12.27
CA ASP A 172 -10.06 6.03 12.04
C ASP A 172 -10.35 5.76 10.56
N ARG A 173 -9.77 6.56 9.66
CA ARG A 173 -9.90 6.39 8.21
C ARG A 173 -9.33 5.05 7.74
N LEU A 174 -8.15 4.68 8.24
CA LEU A 174 -7.49 3.40 7.94
C LEU A 174 -8.33 2.21 8.44
N ALA A 175 -8.81 2.28 9.67
CA ALA A 175 -9.64 1.22 10.24
C ALA A 175 -10.94 1.01 9.44
N ALA A 176 -11.65 2.10 9.13
CA ALA A 176 -12.89 2.03 8.37
C ALA A 176 -12.66 1.53 6.93
N ALA A 177 -11.58 1.95 6.27
CA ALA A 177 -11.23 1.48 4.93
C ALA A 177 -10.86 -0.01 4.93
N HIS A 178 -10.09 -0.44 5.92
CA HIS A 178 -9.73 -1.84 6.12
C HIS A 178 -10.96 -2.71 6.34
N GLU A 179 -11.86 -2.31 7.23
CA GLU A 179 -13.10 -3.05 7.53
C GLU A 179 -13.97 -3.25 6.27
N ARG A 180 -14.14 -2.20 5.45
CA ARG A 180 -14.87 -2.30 4.18
C ARG A 180 -14.25 -3.32 3.22
N ARG A 181 -12.91 -3.36 3.13
CA ARG A 181 -12.20 -4.30 2.25
C ARG A 181 -12.28 -5.74 2.75
N MET A 182 -12.14 -5.93 4.06
CA MET A 182 -12.33 -7.22 4.71
C MET A 182 -13.73 -7.76 4.47
N ALA A 183 -14.76 -6.92 4.61
CA ALA A 183 -16.14 -7.27 4.30
C ALA A 183 -16.34 -7.63 2.83
N ALA A 184 -15.72 -6.88 1.91
CA ALA A 184 -15.81 -7.15 0.47
C ALA A 184 -15.15 -8.48 0.05
N LEU A 185 -14.24 -9.03 0.86
CA LEU A 185 -13.67 -10.37 0.69
C LEU A 185 -14.40 -11.45 1.49
N GLY A 186 -15.39 -11.11 2.32
CA GLY A 186 -16.02 -12.08 3.22
C GLY A 186 -15.08 -12.58 4.32
N LEU A 187 -14.07 -11.77 4.69
CA LEU A 187 -13.11 -12.07 5.76
C LEU A 187 -13.46 -11.37 7.09
N SER A 188 -14.59 -10.66 7.14
CA SER A 188 -15.14 -10.12 8.39
C SER A 188 -15.59 -11.27 9.29
N ASN A 189 -15.25 -11.19 10.57
CA ASN A 189 -15.82 -12.05 11.61
C ASN A 189 -17.32 -11.85 11.76
#